data_AF-A0A2S6GLQ4-F1
#
_entry.id   AF-A0A2S6GLQ4-F1
#
_cell.length_a   1.000
_cell.length_b   1.000
_cell.length_c   1.000
_cell.angle_alpha   90.00
_cell.angle_beta   90.00
_cell.angle_gamma   90.00
#
_symmetry.space_group_name_H-M   'P 1'
#
loop_
_entity.id
_entity.type
_entity.pdbx_description
1 polymer ?
#
loop_
_entity_poly.entity_id
_entity_poly.type
_entity_poly.pdbx_seq_one_letter_code
_entity_poly.pdbx_strand_id
1 'polypeptide(L)' 'MPRMDGREVLAEVKNDPAFTAIPIVVLTTSAAQEDVLASYNLYANAYVTKPTDLDEFMTIVGKIDEFFGTTVTLPD' A
#
# COMPACT_ATOMS: atom_id res chain seq x y z
N MET A 1 1.05 13.69 0.39
CA MET A 1 2.34 14.15 0.93
C MET A 1 2.76 15.38 0.14
N PRO A 2 3.10 16.52 0.76
CA PRO A 2 3.24 17.79 0.03
C PRO A 2 4.49 17.92 -0.84
N ARG A 3 5.38 16.90 -0.88
CA ARG A 3 6.65 16.95 -1.62
C ARG A 3 6.85 15.82 -2.65
N MET A 4 6.14 14.71 -2.52
CA MET A 4 6.29 13.54 -3.41
C MET A 4 4.97 12.80 -3.47
N ASP A 5 4.55 12.41 -4.67
CA ASP A 5 3.36 11.60 -4.90
C ASP A 5 3.62 10.17 -4.40
N GLY A 6 2.61 9.51 -3.82
CA GLY A 6 2.72 8.11 -3.39
C GLY A 6 3.07 7.17 -4.55
N ARG A 7 2.72 7.56 -5.79
CA ARG A 7 3.12 6.84 -7.01
C ARG A 7 4.61 6.96 -7.32
N GLU A 8 5.18 8.14 -7.12
CA GLU A 8 6.62 8.35 -7.30
C GLU A 8 7.40 7.50 -6.30
N VAL A 9 6.94 7.45 -5.04
CA VAL A 9 7.50 6.56 -4.00
C VAL A 9 7.43 5.10 -4.45
N LEU A 10 6.25 4.62 -4.89
CA LEU A 10 6.08 3.25 -5.37
C LEU A 10 7.05 2.91 -6.49
N ALA A 11 7.14 3.79 -7.50
CA ALA A 11 8.02 3.60 -8.64
C ALA A 11 9.50 3.57 -8.19
N GLU A 12 9.93 4.49 -7.34
CA GLU A 12 11.31 4.57 -6.86
C GLU A 12 11.71 3.34 -6.03
N VAL A 13 10.87 2.97 -5.06
CA VAL A 13 11.11 1.81 -4.18
C VAL A 13 11.15 0.52 -4.97
N LYS A 14 10.26 0.35 -5.96
CA LYS A 14 10.18 -0.90 -6.73
C LYS A 14 11.25 -1.02 -7.81
N ASN A 15 11.85 0.09 -8.23
CA ASN A 15 13.00 0.10 -9.15
C ASN A 15 14.35 -0.05 -8.43
N ASP A 16 14.42 0.13 -7.11
CA ASP A 16 15.64 -0.13 -6.33
C ASP A 16 15.74 -1.62 -5.95
N PRO A 17 16.79 -2.34 -6.40
CA PRO A 17 17.00 -3.75 -6.05
C PRO A 17 17.04 -4.02 -4.54
N ALA A 18 17.46 -3.05 -3.73
CA ALA A 18 17.51 -3.18 -2.28
C ALA A 18 16.12 -3.18 -1.62
N PHE A 19 15.11 -2.61 -2.29
CA PHE A 19 13.77 -2.42 -1.70
C PHE A 19 12.64 -3.07 -2.49
N THR A 20 12.92 -3.58 -3.69
CA THR A 20 11.90 -4.14 -4.59
C THR A 20 11.04 -5.26 -3.96
N ALA A 21 11.63 -6.04 -3.04
CA ALA A 21 10.96 -7.13 -2.34
C ALA A 21 10.03 -6.68 -1.20
N ILE A 22 10.18 -5.45 -0.69
CA ILE A 22 9.37 -4.94 0.43
C ILE A 22 7.90 -4.83 0.00
N PRO A 23 6.95 -5.50 0.67
CA PRO A 23 5.54 -5.35 0.35
C PRO A 23 5.03 -3.93 0.65
N ILE A 24 4.31 -3.33 -0.29
CA ILE A 24 3.73 -1.99 -0.12
C ILE A 24 2.21 -2.04 -0.22
N VAL A 25 1.54 -1.53 0.81
CA VAL A 25 0.09 -1.33 0.85
C VAL A 25 -0.19 0.16 0.69
N VAL A 26 -0.97 0.52 -0.32
CA VAL A 26 -1.42 1.90 -0.53
C VAL A 26 -2.67 2.16 0.28
N LEU A 27 -2.67 3.24 1.10
CA LEU A 27 -3.83 3.68 1.88
C LEU A 27 -4.15 5.13 1.54
N THR A 28 -5.28 5.37 0.87
CA THR A 28 -5.61 6.70 0.30
C THR A 28 -7.11 6.95 0.26
N THR A 29 -7.54 8.22 0.24
CA THR A 29 -8.97 8.59 0.15
C THR A 29 -9.55 8.38 -1.25
N SER A 30 -8.71 8.23 -2.29
CA SER A 30 -9.20 8.01 -3.65
C SER A 30 -9.68 6.57 -3.85
N ALA A 31 -10.90 6.44 -4.37
CA ALA A 31 -11.47 5.19 -4.86
C ALA A 31 -11.59 5.16 -6.40
N ALA A 32 -10.94 6.11 -7.10
CA ALA A 32 -11.00 6.18 -8.55
C ALA A 32 -10.32 4.93 -9.15
N GLN A 33 -10.98 4.30 -10.12
CA GLN A 33 -10.47 3.05 -10.71
C GLN A 33 -9.13 3.25 -11.42
N GLU A 34 -8.91 4.42 -12.02
CA GLU A 34 -7.63 4.79 -12.62
C GLU A 34 -6.50 4.80 -11.57
N ASP A 35 -6.78 5.25 -10.35
CA ASP A 35 -5.79 5.32 -9.29
C ASP A 35 -5.42 3.95 -8.75
N VAL A 36 -6.42 3.08 -8.62
CA VAL A 36 -6.25 1.67 -8.26
C VAL A 36 -5.37 0.98 -9.30
N LEU A 37 -5.74 1.07 -10.59
CA LEU A 37 -5.00 0.45 -11.69
C LEU A 37 -3.56 0.97 -11.78
N ALA A 38 -3.37 2.30 -11.70
CA ALA A 38 -2.05 2.91 -11.73
C ALA A 38 -1.16 2.40 -10.58
N SER A 39 -1.71 2.23 -9.38
CA SER A 39 -0.95 1.75 -8.23
C SER A 39 -0.53 0.28 -8.37
N TYR A 40 -1.42 -0.59 -8.85
CA TYR A 40 -1.07 -2.00 -9.12
C TYR A 40 -0.08 -2.14 -10.28
N ASN A 41 -0.17 -1.30 -11.31
CA ASN A 41 0.83 -1.25 -12.39
C ASN A 41 2.21 -0.81 -11.90
N LEU A 42 2.28 -0.11 -10.76
CA LEU A 42 3.50 0.26 -10.04
C LEU A 42 3.84 -0.72 -8.90
N TYR A 43 3.37 -1.97 -9.01
CA TYR A 43 3.69 -3.08 -8.12
C TYR A 43 3.25 -2.90 -6.66
N ALA A 44 2.19 -2.12 -6.41
CA ALA A 44 1.52 -2.15 -5.11
C ALA A 44 1.02 -3.58 -4.82
N ASN A 45 1.22 -4.06 -3.60
CA ASN A 45 0.75 -5.38 -3.18
C ASN A 45 -0.71 -5.36 -2.74
N ALA A 46 -1.19 -4.22 -2.27
CA ALA A 46 -2.59 -3.97 -1.98
C ALA A 46 -2.92 -2.47 -2.10
N TYR A 47 -4.20 -2.18 -2.35
CA TYR A 47 -4.75 -0.84 -2.37
C TYR A 47 -5.98 -0.79 -1.48
N VAL A 48 -5.99 0.15 -0.54
CA VAL A 48 -7.02 0.28 0.49
C VAL A 48 -7.53 1.71 0.47
N THR A 49 -8.84 1.86 0.27
CA THR A 49 -9.49 3.15 0.42
C THR A 49 -9.57 3.48 1.91
N LYS A 50 -9.03 4.64 2.31
CA LYS A 50 -9.03 5.10 3.69
C LYS A 50 -10.47 5.29 4.15
N PRO A 51 -10.94 4.56 5.17
CA PRO A 51 -12.28 4.78 5.70
C PRO A 51 -12.35 6.15 6.36
N THR A 52 -13.56 6.71 6.36
CA THR A 52 -13.81 8.02 7.00
C THR A 52 -14.00 7.87 8.50
N ASP A 53 -14.48 6.70 8.93
CA ASP A 53 -14.67 6.35 10.32
C ASP A 53 -13.36 5.82 10.96
N LEU A 54 -13.11 6.23 12.22
CA LEU A 54 -11.89 5.86 12.93
C LEU A 54 -11.91 4.41 13.41
N ASP A 55 -13.06 3.88 13.81
CA ASP A 55 -13.15 2.50 14.29
C ASP A 55 -12.97 1.51 13.13
N GLU A 56 -13.53 1.84 11.97
CA GLU A 56 -13.27 1.12 10.72
C GLU A 56 -11.80 1.21 10.32
N PHE A 57 -11.17 2.38 10.43
CA PHE A 57 -9.73 2.55 10.18
C PHE A 57 -8.89 1.60 11.05
N MET A 58 -9.14 1.58 12.35
CA MET A 58 -8.42 0.71 13.28
C MET A 58 -8.63 -0.78 12.95
N THR A 59 -9.85 -1.15 12.56
CA THR A 59 -10.18 -2.51 12.12
C THR A 59 -9.38 -2.91 10.86
N ILE A 60 -9.30 -2.03 9.87
CA ILE A 60 -8.58 -2.28 8.62
C ILE A 60 -7.07 -2.40 8.87
N VAL A 61 -6.49 -1.50 9.66
CA VAL A 61 -5.06 -1.54 10.00
C VAL A 61 -4.72 -2.84 10.75
N GLY A 62 -5.56 -3.27 11.70
CA GLY A 62 -5.38 -4.55 12.39
C GLY A 62 -5.36 -5.75 11.44
N LYS A 63 -6.24 -5.77 10.44
CA LYS A 63 -6.26 -6.83 9.41
C LYS A 63 -5.01 -6.85 8.54
N ILE A 64 -4.47 -5.67 8.21
CA ILE A 64 -3.22 -5.56 7.44
C ILE A 64 -2.05 -6.09 8.27
N ASP A 65 -1.97 -5.69 9.54
CA ASP A 65 -0.93 -6.15 10.47
C ASP A 65 -0.97 -7.67 10.67
N GLU A 66 -2.16 -8.23 10.91
CA GLU A 66 -2.35 -9.68 11.03
C GLU A 66 -1.90 -10.41 9.75
N PHE A 67 -2.32 -9.94 8.58
CA PHE A 67 -2.00 -10.57 7.31
C PHE A 67 -0.48 -10.57 7.03
N PHE A 68 0.18 -9.40 7.13
CA PHE A 68 1.60 -9.28 6.82
C PHE A 68 2.52 -9.77 7.95
N GLY A 69 2.06 -9.71 9.21
CA GLY A 69 2.86 -10.10 10.37
C GLY A 69 2.75 -11.58 10.74
N THR A 70 1.65 -12.25 10.39
CA THR A 70 1.40 -13.62 10.85
C THR A 70 0.98 -14.61 9.77
N THR A 71 0.32 -14.16 8.70
CA THR A 71 -0.26 -15.06 7.69
C THR A 71 0.70 -15.33 6.54
N VAL A 72 1.41 -14.31 6.07
CA VAL A 72 2.34 -14.43 4.93
C VAL A 72 3.76 -14.68 5.40
N THR A 73 4.54 -15.37 4.58
CA THR A 73 5.99 -15.41 4.71
C THR A 73 6.57 -14.21 3.98
N LEU A 74 7.21 -13.30 4.73
CA LEU A 74 7.92 -12.17 4.15
C LEU A 74 9.28 -12.62 3.58
N PRO A 75 9.78 -11.96 2.52
CA PRO A 75 11.15 -12.18 2.04
C PRO A 75 12.16 -11.75 3.11
N ASP A 76 13.28 -12.49 3.20
CA ASP A 76 14.40 -12.21 4.11
C ASP A 76 15.17 -10.93 3.76
#